data_AF-A0A1I5YR19-F1
#
_entry.id   AF-A0A1I5YR19-F1
#
_cell.length_a   1.000
_cell.length_b   1.000
_cell.length_c   1.000
_cell.angle_alpha   90.00
_cell.angle_beta   90.00
_cell.angle_gamma   90.00
#
_symmetry.space_group_name_H-M   'P 1'
#
loop_
_entity.id
_entity.type
_entity.pdbx_description
1 polymer ?
#
loop_
_entity_poly.entity_id
_entity_poly.type
_entity_poly.pdbx_seq_one_letter_code
_entity_poly.pdbx_strand_id
1 'polypeptide(L)'
;MKKQYTMTITAIALACFLAGCSTTNASTKQNATTTTSVAAEDLFTKRDLAQTADTKDAKSITLKSGSDVTITKAGIYVLTGVAKNTTVYVETEKTDKVQLVLDNVSITNESAPCIYVKSADKVFVTLTDKESSLTVSGAFSSESDANPDGVIFSKDDLVINGTGTLTVQSSKHGIVSKDDLKVTGGTINIQAQNKGLSANDSIAIGGGTLAITAKEGMEATQITVQDGKIDITASDDGINATQKSEESTPVFTLNGGTVTITMGAGDTDGVDSNGDIYINGGTISISGRSTFDYDGTAEYNGGTIIENGEETNTITNQMLGGPGGGQGGGPGGEPKDGDGPSGRPDGALKGGPKGGHGADSNSEQK
;
A
#
# COMPACT_ATOMS: atom_id res chain seq x y z
N MET A 1 18.21 -37.70 -31.55
CA MET A 1 16.94 -38.43 -31.79
C MET A 1 15.80 -37.43 -31.67
N LYS A 2 15.31 -36.91 -32.79
CA LYS A 2 14.16 -35.98 -32.83
C LYS A 2 12.90 -36.83 -33.06
N LYS A 3 11.99 -36.89 -32.10
CA LYS A 3 10.67 -37.53 -32.29
C LYS A 3 9.72 -36.48 -32.85
N GLN A 4 9.31 -36.68 -34.09
CA GLN A 4 8.22 -35.96 -34.73
C GLN A 4 6.89 -36.57 -34.28
N TYR A 5 5.94 -35.72 -33.88
CA TYR A 5 4.55 -36.12 -33.65
C TYR A 5 3.72 -35.70 -34.86
N THR A 6 3.18 -36.69 -35.56
CA THR A 6 2.23 -36.51 -36.66
C THR A 6 0.82 -36.45 -36.06
N MET A 7 0.11 -35.35 -36.25
CA MET A 7 -1.29 -35.20 -35.82
C MET A 7 -2.19 -35.35 -37.05
N THR A 8 -2.97 -36.42 -37.10
CA THR A 8 -4.01 -36.68 -38.12
C THR A 8 -5.25 -35.86 -37.82
N ILE A 9 -5.69 -35.05 -38.79
CA ILE A 9 -6.98 -34.34 -38.79
C ILE A 9 -8.02 -35.24 -39.45
N THR A 10 -9.07 -35.59 -38.71
CA THR A 10 -10.26 -36.25 -39.27
C THR A 10 -11.36 -35.21 -39.44
N ALA A 11 -11.71 -34.89 -40.68
CA ALA A 11 -12.83 -34.03 -41.03
C ALA A 11 -14.14 -34.83 -41.00
N ILE A 12 -15.12 -34.36 -40.22
CA ILE A 12 -16.51 -34.84 -40.28
C ILE A 12 -17.34 -33.74 -40.93
N ALA A 13 -17.82 -34.01 -42.14
CA ALA A 13 -18.82 -33.22 -42.82
C ALA A 13 -20.20 -33.61 -42.27
N LEU A 14 -20.98 -32.63 -41.79
CA LEU A 14 -22.39 -32.81 -41.47
C LEU A 14 -23.23 -31.85 -42.32
N ALA A 15 -24.15 -32.46 -43.07
CA ALA A 15 -24.94 -31.87 -44.14
C ALA A 15 -26.03 -30.91 -43.63
N CYS A 16 -26.25 -29.88 -44.43
CA CYS A 16 -27.33 -28.90 -44.30
C CYS A 16 -28.72 -29.52 -44.48
N PHE A 17 -29.67 -29.11 -43.64
CA PHE A 17 -31.08 -28.99 -44.01
C PHE A 17 -31.56 -27.59 -43.62
N LEU A 18 -31.93 -26.78 -44.62
CA LEU A 18 -32.69 -25.56 -44.44
C LEU A 18 -34.19 -25.88 -44.49
N ALA A 19 -34.92 -25.42 -43.49
CA ALA A 19 -36.32 -25.03 -43.62
C ALA A 19 -36.53 -23.77 -42.76
N GLY A 20 -36.89 -22.67 -43.42
CA GLY A 20 -37.08 -21.37 -42.79
C GLY A 20 -38.39 -21.29 -42.02
N CYS A 21 -38.35 -20.52 -40.93
CA CYS A 21 -39.50 -19.78 -40.43
C CYS A 21 -39.00 -18.44 -39.91
N SER A 22 -39.60 -17.38 -40.43
CA SER A 22 -39.32 -15.97 -40.18
C SER A 22 -40.03 -15.47 -38.93
N THR A 23 -39.29 -14.85 -38.02
CA THR A 23 -39.81 -13.86 -37.07
C THR A 23 -38.81 -12.72 -36.86
N THR A 24 -39.34 -11.51 -36.87
CA THR A 24 -38.68 -10.20 -36.90
C THR A 24 -38.06 -9.74 -35.58
N ASN A 25 -36.94 -9.03 -35.69
CA ASN A 25 -36.43 -7.93 -34.86
C ASN A 25 -36.36 -8.08 -33.32
N ALA A 26 -35.12 -8.22 -32.82
CA ALA A 26 -34.53 -7.24 -31.91
C ALA A 26 -32.99 -7.36 -31.98
N SER A 27 -32.33 -6.37 -32.59
CA SER A 27 -30.88 -6.18 -32.47
C SER A 27 -30.58 -5.70 -31.06
N THR A 28 -30.37 -6.61 -30.11
CA THR A 28 -29.68 -6.27 -28.87
C THR A 28 -28.23 -5.96 -29.21
N LYS A 29 -27.90 -4.66 -29.22
CA LYS A 29 -26.50 -4.24 -29.08
C LYS A 29 -26.00 -4.87 -27.77
N GLN A 30 -25.14 -5.87 -27.87
CA GLN A 30 -24.29 -6.23 -26.74
C GLN A 30 -23.46 -4.98 -26.46
N ASN A 31 -23.78 -4.31 -25.37
CA ASN A 31 -22.85 -3.40 -24.73
C ASN A 31 -21.75 -4.31 -24.21
N ALA A 32 -20.65 -4.43 -24.96
CA ALA A 32 -19.44 -5.02 -24.44
C ALA A 32 -18.97 -4.06 -23.34
N THR A 33 -19.39 -4.33 -22.11
CA THR A 33 -18.76 -3.76 -20.93
C THR A 33 -17.32 -4.22 -20.99
N THR A 34 -16.41 -3.30 -21.27
CA THR A 34 -14.98 -3.56 -21.19
C THR A 34 -14.67 -3.78 -19.71
N THR A 35 -14.76 -5.03 -19.25
CA THR A 35 -14.30 -5.43 -17.91
C THR A 35 -12.83 -5.05 -17.80
N THR A 36 -12.54 -4.01 -17.02
CA THR A 36 -11.22 -3.52 -16.64
C THR A 36 -10.58 -4.43 -15.59
N SER A 37 -10.66 -5.75 -15.78
CA SER A 37 -9.87 -6.68 -14.98
C SER A 37 -8.44 -6.67 -15.53
N VAL A 38 -7.48 -6.12 -14.78
CA VAL A 38 -6.06 -6.29 -15.11
C VAL A 38 -5.72 -7.78 -14.96
N ALA A 39 -5.20 -8.39 -16.02
CA ALA A 39 -4.86 -9.80 -16.01
C ALA A 39 -3.68 -10.05 -15.06
N ALA A 40 -3.68 -11.18 -14.35
CA ALA A 40 -2.64 -11.49 -13.37
C ALA A 40 -1.23 -11.56 -14.00
N GLU A 41 -1.14 -11.97 -15.27
CA GLU A 41 0.11 -11.98 -16.04
C GLU A 41 0.73 -10.60 -16.28
N ASP A 42 -0.06 -9.53 -16.25
CA ASP A 42 0.42 -8.16 -16.43
C ASP A 42 0.95 -7.56 -15.12
N LEU A 43 0.46 -8.06 -13.97
CA LEU A 43 0.88 -7.59 -12.65
C LEU A 43 2.13 -8.29 -12.13
N PHE A 44 2.31 -9.58 -12.41
CA PHE A 44 3.39 -10.37 -11.82
C PHE A 44 4.30 -11.02 -12.85
N THR A 45 5.61 -10.80 -12.69
CA THR A 45 6.60 -11.58 -13.43
C THR A 45 6.70 -13.01 -12.87
N LYS A 46 7.23 -13.94 -13.68
CA LYS A 46 7.55 -15.30 -13.21
C LYS A 46 8.47 -15.32 -11.99
N ARG A 47 9.34 -14.32 -11.83
CA ARG A 47 10.25 -14.22 -10.69
C ARG A 47 9.53 -13.71 -9.44
N ASP A 48 8.53 -12.83 -9.61
CA ASP A 48 7.72 -12.34 -8.49
C ASP A 48 6.98 -13.51 -7.84
N LEU A 49 6.40 -14.40 -8.67
CA LEU A 49 5.65 -15.59 -8.25
C LEU A 49 6.53 -16.76 -7.77
N ALA A 50 7.86 -16.67 -7.87
CA ALA A 50 8.76 -17.74 -7.48
C ALA A 50 8.86 -17.84 -5.94
N GLN A 51 8.23 -18.86 -5.37
CA GLN A 51 8.15 -19.06 -3.91
C GLN A 51 9.43 -19.62 -3.28
N THR A 52 10.47 -19.87 -4.07
CA THR A 52 11.79 -20.28 -3.59
C THR A 52 12.87 -19.60 -4.41
N ALA A 53 14.04 -19.39 -3.80
CA ALA A 53 15.21 -18.87 -4.49
C ALA A 53 16.16 -20.02 -4.89
N ASP A 54 16.78 -19.92 -6.07
CA ASP A 54 17.95 -20.75 -6.40
C ASP A 54 19.18 -20.20 -5.68
N THR A 55 19.60 -20.87 -4.61
CA THR A 55 20.68 -20.39 -3.74
C THR A 55 22.05 -20.96 -4.07
N LYS A 56 22.21 -21.69 -5.18
CA LYS A 56 23.46 -22.37 -5.53
C LYS A 56 24.67 -21.45 -5.58
N ASP A 57 24.49 -20.25 -6.16
CA ASP A 57 25.53 -19.24 -6.31
C ASP A 57 25.30 -18.02 -5.40
N ALA A 58 24.47 -18.18 -4.36
CA ALA A 58 24.13 -17.11 -3.45
C ALA A 58 25.28 -16.77 -2.49
N LYS A 59 25.37 -15.49 -2.12
CA LYS A 59 26.30 -15.02 -1.08
C LYS A 59 25.63 -15.15 0.28
N SER A 60 26.25 -15.89 1.21
CA SER A 60 25.76 -15.99 2.58
C SER A 60 26.26 -14.83 3.45
N ILE A 61 25.36 -14.25 4.22
CA ILE A 61 25.66 -13.19 5.19
C ILE A 61 25.01 -13.55 6.53
N THR A 62 25.81 -13.57 7.59
CA THR A 62 25.31 -13.69 8.96
C THR A 62 25.31 -12.32 9.62
N LEU A 63 24.14 -11.85 10.01
CA LEU A 63 23.93 -10.55 10.61
C LEU A 63 24.51 -10.52 12.03
N LYS A 64 25.05 -9.36 12.42
CA LYS A 64 25.65 -9.14 13.74
C LYS A 64 25.22 -7.79 14.26
N SER A 65 24.86 -7.72 15.54
CA SER A 65 24.44 -6.47 16.17
C SER A 65 25.50 -5.37 16.04
N GLY A 66 25.05 -4.13 15.82
CA GLY A 66 25.91 -2.96 15.65
C GLY A 66 26.71 -2.93 14.35
N SER A 67 26.43 -3.83 13.39
CA SER A 67 27.18 -3.93 12.14
C SER A 67 26.24 -3.97 10.94
N ASP A 68 26.05 -2.82 10.32
CA ASP A 68 25.30 -2.70 9.07
C ASP A 68 25.91 -3.54 7.93
N VAL A 69 25.06 -3.92 6.99
CA VAL A 69 25.42 -4.67 5.79
C VAL A 69 25.00 -3.84 4.58
N THR A 70 25.92 -3.58 3.65
CA THR A 70 25.60 -2.88 2.39
C THR A 70 25.81 -3.80 1.20
N ILE A 71 24.74 -4.02 0.42
CA ILE A 71 24.73 -4.79 -0.82
C ILE A 71 24.81 -3.81 -1.99
N THR A 72 25.90 -3.90 -2.76
CA THR A 72 26.23 -2.95 -3.84
C THR A 72 26.28 -3.56 -5.24
N LYS A 73 25.82 -4.81 -5.40
CA LYS A 73 25.77 -5.53 -6.67
C LYS A 73 24.51 -6.38 -6.77
N ALA A 74 23.99 -6.53 -7.98
CA ALA A 74 23.00 -7.56 -8.29
C ALA A 74 23.42 -8.95 -7.79
N GLY A 75 22.44 -9.76 -7.40
CA GLY A 75 22.67 -11.13 -6.97
C GLY A 75 21.66 -11.63 -5.94
N ILE A 76 21.91 -12.84 -5.46
CA ILE A 76 21.12 -13.52 -4.43
C ILE A 76 21.96 -13.57 -3.15
N TYR A 77 21.36 -13.14 -2.04
CA TYR A 77 22.00 -13.00 -0.74
C TYR A 77 21.18 -13.76 0.30
N VAL A 78 21.75 -14.82 0.88
CA VAL A 78 21.11 -15.57 1.97
C VAL A 78 21.50 -14.92 3.28
N LEU A 79 20.52 -14.33 3.96
CA LEU A 79 20.70 -13.65 5.24
C LEU A 79 20.28 -14.59 6.37
N THR A 80 21.08 -14.61 7.44
CA THR A 80 20.83 -15.42 8.64
C THR A 80 21.15 -14.62 9.90
N GLY A 81 20.56 -15.00 11.03
CA GLY A 81 21.02 -14.58 12.35
C GLY A 81 20.14 -13.54 13.04
N VAL A 82 20.48 -13.29 14.31
CA VAL A 82 19.78 -12.36 15.20
C VAL A 82 20.67 -11.16 15.46
N ALA A 83 20.19 -9.95 15.16
CA ALA A 83 20.95 -8.71 15.28
C ALA A 83 20.10 -7.57 15.87
N LYS A 84 20.79 -6.62 16.51
CA LYS A 84 20.22 -5.35 16.96
C LYS A 84 21.04 -4.19 16.44
N ASN A 85 20.42 -3.04 16.17
CA ASN A 85 21.09 -1.85 15.66
C ASN A 85 21.92 -2.20 14.42
N THR A 86 21.24 -2.77 13.43
CA THR A 86 21.83 -3.28 12.19
C THR A 86 20.83 -3.12 11.07
N THR A 87 21.25 -2.46 10.01
CA THR A 87 20.45 -2.25 8.80
C THR A 87 21.09 -3.01 7.64
N VAL A 88 20.26 -3.68 6.86
CA VAL A 88 20.65 -4.23 5.55
C VAL A 88 20.30 -3.20 4.49
N TYR A 89 21.31 -2.53 3.96
CA TYR A 89 21.18 -1.58 2.85
C TYR A 89 21.32 -2.28 1.51
N VAL A 90 20.48 -1.89 0.54
CA VAL A 90 20.66 -2.22 -0.88
C VAL A 90 20.89 -0.92 -1.64
N GLU A 91 22.07 -0.78 -2.23
CA GLU A 91 22.54 0.41 -2.93
C GLU A 91 23.28 0.00 -4.20
N THR A 92 22.48 -0.35 -5.22
CA THR A 92 22.93 -0.90 -6.51
C THR A 92 22.57 0.04 -7.68
N GLU A 93 22.97 -0.32 -8.89
CA GLU A 93 22.54 0.39 -10.09
C GLU A 93 21.01 0.25 -10.29
N LYS A 94 20.37 1.24 -10.93
CA LYS A 94 18.91 1.21 -11.21
C LYS A 94 18.46 0.13 -12.20
N THR A 95 19.40 -0.63 -12.76
CA THR A 95 19.14 -1.79 -13.62
C THR A 95 19.39 -3.12 -12.89
N ASP A 96 19.91 -3.09 -11.66
CA ASP A 96 20.28 -4.28 -10.91
C ASP A 96 19.10 -4.83 -10.10
N LYS A 97 18.92 -6.14 -10.16
CA LYS A 97 17.96 -6.88 -9.32
C LYS A 97 18.68 -7.58 -8.17
N VAL A 98 18.18 -7.42 -6.95
CA VAL A 98 18.73 -8.05 -5.75
C VAL A 98 17.67 -8.93 -5.10
N GLN A 99 18.06 -10.13 -4.66
CA GLN A 99 17.18 -11.02 -3.91
C GLN A 99 17.78 -11.31 -2.55
N LEU A 100 17.09 -10.87 -1.50
CA LEU A 100 17.39 -11.12 -0.10
C LEU A 100 16.57 -12.35 0.33
N VAL A 101 17.24 -13.46 0.59
CA VAL A 101 16.63 -14.69 1.10
C VAL A 101 16.73 -14.67 2.61
N LEU A 102 15.61 -14.49 3.31
CA LEU A 102 15.58 -14.46 4.77
C LEU A 102 15.49 -15.89 5.31
N ASP A 103 16.61 -16.38 5.85
CA ASP A 103 16.74 -17.71 6.42
C ASP A 103 16.93 -17.61 7.95
N ASN A 104 15.81 -17.50 8.68
CA ASN A 104 15.79 -17.29 10.13
C ASN A 104 16.53 -16.01 10.55
N VAL A 105 16.01 -14.87 10.08
CA VAL A 105 16.54 -13.53 10.37
C VAL A 105 15.70 -12.86 11.45
N SER A 106 16.36 -12.31 12.47
CA SER A 106 15.71 -11.44 13.45
C SER A 106 16.49 -10.13 13.59
N ILE A 107 15.89 -8.99 13.24
CA ILE A 107 16.51 -7.66 13.38
C ILE A 107 15.64 -6.79 14.30
N THR A 108 16.26 -6.10 15.26
CA THR A 108 15.60 -5.07 16.06
C THR A 108 16.41 -3.78 16.06
N ASN A 109 15.83 -2.72 15.52
CA ASN A 109 16.41 -1.38 15.52
C ASN A 109 15.54 -0.42 16.32
N GLU A 110 16.13 0.67 16.81
CA GLU A 110 15.37 1.72 17.49
C GLU A 110 14.85 2.77 16.49
N SER A 111 15.65 3.20 15.53
CA SER A 111 15.31 4.35 14.68
C SER A 111 15.54 4.17 13.18
N ALA A 112 16.12 3.05 12.75
CA ALA A 112 16.44 2.80 11.34
C ALA A 112 15.68 1.58 10.81
N PRO A 113 15.30 1.54 9.52
CA PRO A 113 14.75 0.34 8.90
C PRO A 113 15.64 -0.89 9.16
N CYS A 114 15.04 -2.06 9.24
CA CYS A 114 15.79 -3.31 9.26
C CYS A 114 16.36 -3.62 7.86
N ILE A 115 15.58 -3.33 6.82
CA ILE A 115 16.00 -3.40 5.41
C ILE A 115 15.71 -2.04 4.77
N TYR A 116 16.73 -1.43 4.18
CA TYR A 116 16.61 -0.16 3.48
C TYR A 116 17.16 -0.29 2.05
N VAL A 117 16.27 -0.34 1.07
CA VAL A 117 16.61 -0.26 -0.35
C VAL A 117 16.69 1.21 -0.77
N LYS A 118 17.92 1.68 -0.98
CA LYS A 118 18.18 3.04 -1.47
C LYS A 118 18.14 3.13 -2.99
N SER A 119 18.64 2.11 -3.67
CA SER A 119 18.64 2.02 -5.13
C SER A 119 18.73 0.58 -5.65
N ALA A 120 17.81 0.19 -6.52
CA ALA A 120 17.84 -1.01 -7.36
C ALA A 120 16.85 -0.85 -8.53
N ASP A 121 16.84 -1.77 -9.49
CA ASP A 121 15.69 -1.95 -10.38
C ASP A 121 14.52 -2.57 -9.61
N LYS A 122 14.81 -3.62 -8.83
CA LYS A 122 13.83 -4.38 -8.04
C LYS A 122 14.51 -5.18 -6.95
N VAL A 123 13.94 -5.17 -5.76
CA VAL A 123 14.37 -6.02 -4.65
C VAL A 123 13.32 -7.08 -4.33
N PHE A 124 13.77 -8.32 -4.21
CA PHE A 124 12.97 -9.45 -3.75
C PHE A 124 13.36 -9.77 -2.31
N VAL A 125 12.39 -9.82 -1.40
CA VAL A 125 12.54 -10.37 -0.06
C VAL A 125 11.84 -11.73 -0.07
N THR A 126 12.66 -12.79 -0.19
CA THR A 126 12.17 -14.17 -0.27
C THR A 126 12.27 -14.84 1.08
N LEU A 127 11.12 -15.23 1.63
CA LEU A 127 11.01 -15.98 2.87
C LEU A 127 11.31 -17.45 2.60
N THR A 128 12.28 -18.02 3.32
CA THR A 128 12.47 -19.48 3.38
C THR A 128 11.28 -20.15 4.07
N ASP A 129 11.32 -21.45 4.31
CA ASP A 129 10.32 -22.17 5.14
C ASP A 129 10.41 -21.85 6.65
N LYS A 130 11.30 -20.94 7.05
CA LYS A 130 11.53 -20.54 8.44
C LYS A 130 10.84 -19.22 8.79
N GLU A 131 10.85 -18.90 10.09
CA GLU A 131 10.32 -17.64 10.60
C GLU A 131 11.41 -16.57 10.64
N SER A 132 11.07 -15.35 10.23
CA SER A 132 11.90 -14.15 10.38
C SER A 132 11.10 -13.04 11.07
N SER A 133 11.77 -12.16 11.81
CA SER A 133 11.14 -11.04 12.53
C SER A 133 11.94 -9.76 12.36
N LEU A 134 11.28 -8.69 11.95
CA LEU A 134 11.90 -7.37 11.77
C LEU A 134 11.15 -6.36 12.64
N THR A 135 11.88 -5.58 13.43
CA THR A 135 11.27 -4.66 14.40
C THR A 135 11.98 -3.31 14.39
N VAL A 136 11.19 -2.23 14.31
CA VAL A 136 11.65 -0.87 14.64
C VAL A 136 10.79 -0.34 15.79
N SER A 137 11.39 -0.16 16.96
CA SER A 137 10.65 0.11 18.20
C SER A 137 10.51 1.58 18.59
N GLY A 138 11.39 2.45 18.09
CA GLY A 138 11.42 3.88 18.39
C GLY A 138 11.09 4.74 17.18
N ALA A 139 11.17 6.05 17.32
CA ALA A 139 10.91 6.96 16.21
C ALA A 139 11.97 6.82 15.11
N PHE A 140 11.52 6.79 13.85
CA PHE A 140 12.42 6.74 12.71
C PHE A 140 13.28 8.01 12.63
N SER A 141 14.60 7.84 12.43
CA SER A 141 15.49 8.96 12.17
C SER A 141 15.23 9.52 10.77
N SER A 142 15.14 10.84 10.68
CA SER A 142 15.09 11.52 9.38
C SER A 142 16.45 11.39 8.71
N GLU A 143 16.52 10.66 7.60
CA GLU A 143 17.71 10.53 6.77
C GLU A 143 17.47 11.25 5.44
N SER A 144 18.02 12.46 5.28
CA SER A 144 18.03 13.22 4.00
C SER A 144 16.65 13.33 3.32
N ASP A 145 16.62 13.45 1.99
CA ASP A 145 15.39 13.60 1.18
C ASP A 145 14.48 12.35 1.17
N ALA A 146 14.97 11.20 1.62
CA ALA A 146 14.26 9.93 1.52
C ALA A 146 13.30 9.64 2.69
N ASN A 147 13.57 10.19 3.89
CA ASN A 147 12.76 10.04 5.10
C ASN A 147 12.24 8.60 5.33
N PRO A 148 13.14 7.62 5.56
CA PRO A 148 12.73 6.23 5.74
C PRO A 148 11.82 6.09 6.95
N ASP A 149 10.67 5.44 6.75
CA ASP A 149 9.61 5.37 7.74
C ASP A 149 8.90 4.02 7.84
N GLY A 150 9.51 3.00 7.24
CA GLY A 150 9.09 1.60 7.28
C GLY A 150 10.16 0.68 7.86
N VAL A 151 9.75 -0.43 8.46
CA VAL A 151 10.68 -1.48 8.93
C VAL A 151 11.43 -2.10 7.76
N ILE A 152 10.70 -2.34 6.66
CA ILE A 152 11.27 -2.53 5.34
C ILE A 152 10.90 -1.27 4.57
N PHE A 153 11.90 -0.53 4.10
CA PHE A 153 11.69 0.69 3.33
C PHE A 153 12.44 0.58 2.02
N SER A 154 11.73 0.76 0.91
CA SER A 154 12.29 0.75 -0.42
C SER A 154 11.97 2.03 -1.16
N LYS A 155 12.99 2.59 -1.81
CA LYS A 155 12.83 3.69 -2.77
C LYS A 155 12.47 3.22 -4.18
N ASP A 156 12.47 1.91 -4.41
CA ASP A 156 12.24 1.26 -5.70
C ASP A 156 11.28 0.07 -5.53
N ASP A 157 10.92 -0.60 -6.62
CA ASP A 157 10.09 -1.79 -6.60
C ASP A 157 10.51 -2.85 -5.56
N LEU A 158 9.53 -3.30 -4.78
CA LEU A 158 9.71 -4.32 -3.76
C LEU A 158 8.77 -5.50 -3.99
N VAL A 159 9.30 -6.72 -3.89
CA VAL A 159 8.53 -7.96 -3.92
C VAL A 159 8.76 -8.75 -2.65
N ILE A 160 7.70 -9.22 -2.02
CA ILE A 160 7.76 -10.21 -0.93
C ILE A 160 7.13 -11.51 -1.41
N ASN A 161 7.89 -12.58 -1.33
CA ASN A 161 7.46 -13.91 -1.72
C ASN A 161 8.09 -14.97 -0.81
N GLY A 162 7.78 -16.24 -1.03
CA GLY A 162 8.32 -17.32 -0.21
C GLY A 162 7.25 -18.11 0.51
N THR A 163 7.67 -19.09 1.31
CA THR A 163 6.72 -20.02 1.95
C THR A 163 6.63 -19.90 3.46
N GLY A 164 7.59 -19.24 4.11
CA GLY A 164 7.63 -19.11 5.57
C GLY A 164 7.00 -17.83 6.08
N THR A 165 7.39 -17.47 7.30
CA THR A 165 6.72 -16.45 8.08
C THR A 165 7.60 -15.21 8.25
N LEU A 166 7.02 -14.03 8.06
CA LEU A 166 7.63 -12.75 8.38
C LEU A 166 6.76 -12.02 9.39
N THR A 167 7.33 -11.68 10.55
CA THR A 167 6.70 -10.78 11.53
C THR A 167 7.33 -9.40 11.44
N VAL A 168 6.52 -8.36 11.29
CA VAL A 168 6.93 -6.95 11.22
C VAL A 168 6.28 -6.18 12.35
N GLN A 169 7.09 -5.50 13.16
CA GLN A 169 6.63 -4.61 14.23
C GLN A 169 7.20 -3.21 14.03
N SER A 170 6.34 -2.20 13.95
CA SER A 170 6.74 -0.83 13.62
C SER A 170 6.08 0.20 14.53
N SER A 171 6.89 1.17 14.98
CA SER A 171 6.45 2.43 15.57
C SER A 171 5.86 3.42 14.55
N LYS A 172 5.94 3.14 13.25
CA LYS A 172 5.35 3.96 12.18
C LYS A 172 4.73 3.08 11.09
N HIS A 173 5.30 2.96 9.90
CA HIS A 173 4.79 2.09 8.84
C HIS A 173 5.44 0.70 8.88
N GLY A 174 4.72 -0.34 8.49
CA GLY A 174 5.25 -1.69 8.40
C GLY A 174 6.24 -1.82 7.24
N ILE A 175 5.70 -1.96 6.03
CA ILE A 175 6.45 -2.19 4.79
C ILE A 175 6.12 -1.08 3.81
N VAL A 176 7.15 -0.40 3.31
CA VAL A 176 7.03 0.77 2.45
C VAL A 176 7.80 0.56 1.16
N SER A 177 7.14 0.78 0.02
CA SER A 177 7.77 1.04 -1.28
C SER A 177 7.44 2.47 -1.72
N LYS A 178 8.37 3.14 -2.39
CA LYS A 178 8.09 4.42 -3.07
C LYS A 178 7.67 4.24 -4.52
N ASP A 179 7.73 3.01 -5.03
CA ASP A 179 7.21 2.59 -6.34
C ASP A 179 6.19 1.45 -6.09
N ASP A 180 6.27 0.31 -6.81
CA ASP A 180 5.41 -0.84 -6.61
C ASP A 180 5.79 -1.67 -5.38
N LEU A 181 4.78 -2.24 -4.71
CA LEU A 181 4.90 -3.30 -3.71
C LEU A 181 4.07 -4.51 -4.14
N LYS A 182 4.73 -5.67 -4.26
CA LYS A 182 4.06 -6.94 -4.60
C LYS A 182 4.22 -7.95 -3.49
N VAL A 183 3.14 -8.62 -3.12
CA VAL A 183 3.16 -9.75 -2.19
C VAL A 183 2.57 -10.96 -2.89
N THR A 184 3.37 -12.01 -3.10
CA THR A 184 2.94 -13.18 -3.88
C THR A 184 2.97 -14.48 -3.08
N GLY A 185 3.37 -14.41 -1.80
CA GLY A 185 3.42 -15.57 -0.92
C GLY A 185 3.89 -15.23 0.49
N GLY A 186 4.00 -16.28 1.32
CA GLY A 186 4.42 -16.21 2.71
C GLY A 186 3.26 -16.02 3.68
N THR A 187 3.57 -16.15 4.97
CA THR A 187 2.71 -15.72 6.08
C THR A 187 3.28 -14.43 6.65
N ILE A 188 2.61 -13.30 6.47
CA ILE A 188 3.13 -11.98 6.84
C ILE A 188 2.26 -11.38 7.93
N ASN A 189 2.82 -11.19 9.12
CA ASN A 189 2.15 -10.59 10.27
C ASN A 189 2.70 -9.19 10.50
N ILE A 190 1.87 -8.16 10.39
CA ILE A 190 2.28 -6.76 10.52
C ILE A 190 1.53 -6.11 11.67
N GLN A 191 2.27 -5.52 12.60
CA GLN A 191 1.77 -4.60 13.60
C GLN A 191 2.47 -3.25 13.40
N ALA A 192 1.75 -2.25 12.92
CA ALA A 192 2.27 -0.93 12.63
C ALA A 192 1.42 0.13 13.35
N GLN A 193 2.02 1.24 13.76
CA GLN A 193 1.25 2.34 14.39
C GLN A 193 0.59 3.27 13.36
N ASN A 194 1.03 3.23 12.10
CA ASN A 194 0.45 4.03 11.03
C ASN A 194 -0.04 3.15 9.87
N LYS A 195 0.77 2.90 8.83
CA LYS A 195 0.33 2.11 7.66
C LYS A 195 0.93 0.71 7.70
N GLY A 196 0.13 -0.32 7.49
CA GLY A 196 0.61 -1.70 7.42
C GLY A 196 1.51 -1.91 6.19
N LEU A 197 0.90 -1.78 5.02
CA LEU A 197 1.56 -1.72 3.72
C LEU A 197 1.36 -0.33 3.11
N SER A 198 2.43 0.27 2.59
CA SER A 198 2.35 1.54 1.85
C SER A 198 3.16 1.43 0.56
N ALA A 199 2.55 1.80 -0.55
CA ALA A 199 3.23 2.06 -1.82
C ALA A 199 2.85 3.46 -2.31
N ASN A 200 3.59 4.03 -3.27
CA ASN A 200 3.09 5.21 -3.97
C ASN A 200 2.31 4.79 -5.22
N ASP A 201 2.88 3.90 -6.03
CA ASP A 201 2.28 3.48 -7.29
C ASP A 201 1.22 2.40 -7.03
N SER A 202 1.65 1.18 -6.72
CA SER A 202 0.71 0.07 -6.51
C SER A 202 1.06 -0.87 -5.37
N ILE A 203 0.01 -1.44 -4.77
CA ILE A 203 0.09 -2.68 -3.98
C ILE A 203 -0.62 -3.78 -4.77
N ALA A 204 0.11 -4.84 -5.12
CA ALA A 204 -0.46 -6.02 -5.80
C ALA A 204 -0.28 -7.28 -4.95
N ILE A 205 -1.38 -7.90 -4.54
CA ILE A 205 -1.38 -9.16 -3.78
C ILE A 205 -1.74 -10.31 -4.72
N GLY A 206 -0.77 -11.19 -4.97
CA GLY A 206 -0.91 -12.38 -5.82
C GLY A 206 -1.07 -13.68 -5.02
N GLY A 207 -0.99 -13.62 -3.70
CA GLY A 207 -1.09 -14.78 -2.81
C GLY A 207 -0.54 -14.50 -1.41
N GLY A 208 -0.44 -15.56 -0.61
CA GLY A 208 0.04 -15.51 0.78
C GLY A 208 -1.08 -15.39 1.81
N THR A 209 -0.69 -15.37 3.08
CA THR A 209 -1.57 -15.10 4.24
C THR A 209 -1.05 -13.87 4.96
N LEU A 210 -1.82 -12.79 4.96
CA LEU A 210 -1.44 -11.51 5.55
C LEU A 210 -2.35 -11.24 6.74
N ALA A 211 -1.76 -10.92 7.90
CA ALA A 211 -2.47 -10.41 9.06
C ALA A 211 -1.90 -9.02 9.39
N ILE A 212 -2.71 -7.98 9.24
CA ILE A 212 -2.28 -6.58 9.36
C ILE A 212 -3.07 -5.90 10.46
N THR A 213 -2.38 -5.31 11.44
CA THR A 213 -2.95 -4.40 12.42
C THR A 213 -2.26 -3.04 12.31
N ALA A 214 -3.01 -2.01 11.97
CA ALA A 214 -2.48 -0.69 11.65
C ALA A 214 -3.52 0.42 11.85
N LYS A 215 -3.12 1.69 11.69
CA LYS A 215 -4.08 2.79 11.52
C LYS A 215 -4.79 2.62 10.18
N GLU A 216 -4.01 2.53 9.11
CA GLU A 216 -4.48 2.12 7.78
C GLU A 216 -3.85 0.78 7.39
N GLY A 217 -4.65 -0.17 6.90
CA GLY A 217 -4.14 -1.49 6.54
C GLY A 217 -3.21 -1.46 5.33
N MET A 218 -3.73 -1.00 4.19
CA MET A 218 -3.00 -0.86 2.93
C MET A 218 -3.27 0.51 2.31
N GLU A 219 -2.23 1.20 1.84
CA GLU A 219 -2.39 2.49 1.16
C GLU A 219 -1.48 2.62 -0.08
N ALA A 220 -2.06 2.92 -1.24
CA ALA A 220 -1.36 3.18 -2.50
C ALA A 220 -2.26 3.93 -3.48
N THR A 221 -1.75 4.34 -4.65
CA THR A 221 -2.64 4.81 -5.73
C THR A 221 -3.49 3.65 -6.24
N GLN A 222 -2.89 2.52 -6.60
CA GLN A 222 -3.64 1.34 -7.05
C GLN A 222 -3.47 0.18 -6.08
N ILE A 223 -4.57 -0.44 -5.64
CA ILE A 223 -4.53 -1.62 -4.79
C ILE A 223 -5.27 -2.76 -5.50
N THR A 224 -4.57 -3.83 -5.83
CA THR A 224 -5.15 -5.01 -6.50
C THR A 224 -4.91 -6.28 -5.72
N VAL A 225 -5.97 -7.03 -5.46
CA VAL A 225 -5.92 -8.37 -4.86
C VAL A 225 -6.34 -9.40 -5.90
N GLN A 226 -5.39 -10.18 -6.39
CA GLN A 226 -5.60 -11.29 -7.31
C GLN A 226 -5.90 -12.60 -6.57
N ASP A 227 -5.22 -12.84 -5.45
CA ASP A 227 -5.43 -14.02 -4.59
C ASP A 227 -4.84 -13.80 -3.19
N GLY A 228 -5.01 -14.76 -2.28
CA GLY A 228 -4.46 -14.77 -0.93
C GLY A 228 -5.53 -14.71 0.16
N LYS A 229 -5.10 -14.80 1.41
CA LYS A 229 -5.93 -14.57 2.60
C LYS A 229 -5.42 -13.36 3.34
N ILE A 230 -6.21 -12.29 3.40
CA ILE A 230 -5.79 -11.00 3.95
C ILE A 230 -6.75 -10.66 5.09
N ASP A 231 -6.25 -10.59 6.31
CA ASP A 231 -7.00 -10.21 7.51
C ASP A 231 -6.45 -8.86 8.01
N ILE A 232 -7.28 -7.80 7.96
CA ILE A 232 -6.93 -6.42 8.33
C ILE A 232 -7.73 -6.01 9.56
N THR A 233 -7.04 -5.44 10.55
CA THR A 233 -7.63 -4.67 11.65
C THR A 233 -7.10 -3.24 11.56
N ALA A 234 -7.97 -2.29 11.26
CA ALA A 234 -7.60 -0.90 11.02
C ALA A 234 -8.35 0.05 11.96
N SER A 235 -7.75 1.20 12.30
CA SER A 235 -8.40 2.23 13.12
C SER A 235 -8.75 3.51 12.36
N ASP A 236 -8.43 3.56 11.07
CA ASP A 236 -8.76 4.62 10.11
C ASP A 236 -9.37 3.93 8.89
N ASP A 237 -8.57 3.51 7.90
CA ASP A 237 -9.09 2.77 6.74
C ASP A 237 -8.51 1.37 6.62
N GLY A 238 -9.33 0.38 6.27
CA GLY A 238 -8.85 -0.96 5.98
C GLY A 238 -7.94 -0.95 4.76
N ILE A 239 -8.45 -0.39 3.67
CA ILE A 239 -7.79 -0.20 2.39
C ILE A 239 -8.04 1.23 1.94
N ASN A 240 -6.97 2.00 1.67
CA ASN A 240 -7.04 3.37 1.21
C ASN A 240 -6.36 3.51 -0.16
N ALA A 241 -7.16 3.55 -1.23
CA ALA A 241 -6.67 3.86 -2.57
C ALA A 241 -6.71 5.38 -2.79
N THR A 242 -5.54 6.02 -2.71
CA THR A 242 -5.41 7.49 -2.74
C THR A 242 -4.29 7.96 -3.65
N GLN A 243 -4.42 9.16 -4.22
CA GLN A 243 -3.48 9.71 -5.18
C GLN A 243 -2.08 9.94 -4.57
N LYS A 244 -1.13 9.07 -4.88
CA LYS A 244 0.28 9.19 -4.45
C LYS A 244 1.28 9.21 -5.62
N SER A 245 0.83 8.78 -6.80
CA SER A 245 1.59 8.73 -8.04
C SER A 245 0.87 9.50 -9.12
N GLU A 246 1.53 10.34 -9.92
CA GLU A 246 0.88 11.09 -11.01
C GLU A 246 0.59 10.24 -12.26
N GLU A 247 1.11 9.00 -12.31
CA GLU A 247 1.05 8.12 -13.48
C GLU A 247 -0.25 7.29 -13.56
N SER A 248 -1.05 7.26 -12.48
CA SER A 248 -2.28 6.47 -12.41
C SER A 248 -3.33 7.14 -11.52
N THR A 249 -4.58 6.68 -11.65
CA THR A 249 -5.70 7.16 -10.81
C THR A 249 -5.94 6.19 -9.67
N PRO A 250 -6.53 6.65 -8.55
CA PRO A 250 -6.83 5.79 -7.43
C PRO A 250 -7.82 4.69 -7.81
N VAL A 251 -7.54 3.45 -7.41
CA VAL A 251 -8.47 2.33 -7.62
C VAL A 251 -8.20 1.20 -6.63
N PHE A 252 -9.29 0.61 -6.12
CA PHE A 252 -9.26 -0.70 -5.49
C PHE A 252 -9.86 -1.76 -6.41
N THR A 253 -9.17 -2.88 -6.58
CA THR A 253 -9.66 -4.02 -7.39
C THR A 253 -9.50 -5.33 -6.62
N LEU A 254 -10.60 -6.09 -6.49
CA LEU A 254 -10.63 -7.45 -5.97
C LEU A 254 -11.02 -8.42 -7.08
N ASN A 255 -10.07 -9.25 -7.51
CA ASN A 255 -10.31 -10.29 -8.52
C ASN A 255 -10.43 -11.69 -7.92
N GLY A 256 -9.84 -11.93 -6.74
CA GLY A 256 -9.82 -13.25 -6.10
C GLY A 256 -9.32 -13.20 -4.65
N GLY A 257 -9.18 -14.36 -4.02
CA GLY A 257 -8.76 -14.47 -2.62
C GLY A 257 -9.86 -14.13 -1.61
N THR A 258 -9.45 -13.93 -0.36
CA THR A 258 -10.31 -13.55 0.76
C THR A 258 -9.72 -12.34 1.48
N VAL A 259 -10.50 -11.27 1.61
CA VAL A 259 -10.17 -10.06 2.35
C VAL A 259 -11.15 -9.91 3.51
N THR A 260 -10.66 -10.00 4.74
CA THR A 260 -11.43 -9.73 5.95
C THR A 260 -10.96 -8.41 6.54
N ILE A 261 -11.86 -7.46 6.77
CA ILE A 261 -11.54 -6.15 7.34
C ILE A 261 -12.39 -5.96 8.60
N THR A 262 -11.72 -5.69 9.71
CA THR A 262 -12.35 -5.28 10.97
C THR A 262 -11.94 -3.85 11.28
N MET A 263 -12.92 -2.95 11.26
CA MET A 263 -12.70 -1.54 11.55
C MET A 263 -12.84 -1.26 13.04
N GLY A 264 -11.96 -0.39 13.54
CA GLY A 264 -12.06 0.23 14.84
C GLY A 264 -13.22 1.23 14.92
N ALA A 265 -13.33 1.92 16.04
CA ALA A 265 -14.28 3.02 16.18
C ALA A 265 -13.69 4.31 15.60
N GLY A 266 -14.50 5.09 14.92
CA GLY A 266 -14.10 6.38 14.37
C GLY A 266 -14.92 6.76 13.15
N ASP A 267 -14.43 7.76 12.44
CA ASP A 267 -14.69 7.98 11.03
C ASP A 267 -13.69 7.10 10.29
N THR A 268 -14.18 6.03 9.67
CA THR A 268 -13.35 4.90 9.24
C THR A 268 -14.06 4.17 8.11
N ASP A 269 -13.34 3.81 7.06
CA ASP A 269 -13.88 3.07 5.93
C ASP A 269 -13.22 1.70 5.81
N GLY A 270 -14.01 0.67 5.52
CA GLY A 270 -13.45 -0.64 5.18
C GLY A 270 -12.55 -0.54 3.95
N VAL A 271 -13.09 0.07 2.89
CA VAL A 271 -12.37 0.45 1.68
C VAL A 271 -12.72 1.90 1.36
N ASP A 272 -11.72 2.78 1.40
CA ASP A 272 -11.77 4.15 0.90
C ASP A 272 -11.03 4.19 -0.45
N SER A 273 -11.68 4.74 -1.48
CA SER A 273 -11.02 5.05 -2.74
C SER A 273 -11.36 6.44 -3.26
N ASN A 274 -10.34 7.28 -3.42
CA ASN A 274 -10.46 8.56 -4.15
C ASN A 274 -10.65 8.38 -5.68
N GLY A 275 -11.12 7.21 -6.12
CA GLY A 275 -11.37 6.83 -7.49
C GLY A 275 -12.33 5.64 -7.55
N ASP A 276 -11.98 4.61 -8.31
CA ASP A 276 -12.91 3.50 -8.58
C ASP A 276 -12.76 2.30 -7.63
N ILE A 277 -13.84 1.53 -7.49
CA ILE A 277 -13.85 0.22 -6.84
C ILE A 277 -14.36 -0.85 -7.81
N TYR A 278 -13.59 -1.93 -7.99
CA TYR A 278 -13.99 -3.08 -8.80
C TYR A 278 -13.95 -4.36 -7.97
N ILE A 279 -15.09 -5.04 -7.85
CA ILE A 279 -15.18 -6.36 -7.23
C ILE A 279 -15.56 -7.37 -8.32
N ASN A 280 -14.55 -8.06 -8.85
CA ASN A 280 -14.67 -9.02 -9.96
C ASN A 280 -14.77 -10.47 -9.50
N GLY A 281 -14.32 -10.78 -8.28
CA GLY A 281 -14.31 -12.13 -7.72
C GLY A 281 -13.87 -12.16 -6.25
N GLY A 282 -13.55 -13.35 -5.75
CA GLY A 282 -13.10 -13.55 -4.37
C GLY A 282 -14.19 -13.31 -3.32
N THR A 283 -13.76 -13.10 -2.08
CA THR A 283 -14.62 -12.74 -0.95
C THR A 283 -14.06 -11.53 -0.23
N ILE A 284 -14.88 -10.51 0.00
CA ILE A 284 -14.56 -9.41 0.91
C ILE A 284 -15.59 -9.36 2.03
N SER A 285 -15.12 -9.35 3.26
CA SER A 285 -15.95 -9.31 4.48
C SER A 285 -15.51 -8.14 5.33
N ILE A 286 -16.39 -7.15 5.51
CA ILE A 286 -16.09 -5.92 6.24
C ILE A 286 -17.01 -5.83 7.45
N SER A 287 -16.42 -5.67 8.62
CA SER A 287 -17.13 -5.33 9.86
C SER A 287 -16.74 -3.91 10.27
N GLY A 288 -17.68 -2.97 10.19
CA GLY A 288 -17.40 -1.55 10.36
C GLY A 288 -18.63 -0.67 10.18
N ARG A 289 -18.52 0.61 10.58
CA ARG A 289 -19.59 1.60 10.42
C ARG A 289 -19.82 1.98 8.97
N SER A 290 -18.72 2.21 8.24
CA SER A 290 -18.70 2.42 6.80
C SER A 290 -17.88 1.31 6.16
N THR A 291 -18.43 0.69 5.11
CA THR A 291 -17.81 -0.45 4.42
C THR A 291 -17.07 0.00 3.17
N PHE A 292 -17.69 0.87 2.37
CA PHE A 292 -17.12 1.41 1.15
C PHE A 292 -17.39 2.93 1.06
N ASP A 293 -16.34 3.70 0.83
CA ASP A 293 -16.39 5.10 0.35
C ASP A 293 -15.63 5.19 -0.97
N TYR A 294 -16.20 5.90 -1.94
CA TYR A 294 -15.54 6.11 -3.23
C TYR A 294 -15.96 7.39 -3.94
N ASP A 295 -14.99 8.08 -4.55
CA ASP A 295 -15.23 9.30 -5.34
C ASP A 295 -15.63 9.02 -6.80
N GLY A 296 -15.19 7.87 -7.33
CA GLY A 296 -15.41 7.46 -8.70
C GLY A 296 -16.66 6.58 -8.86
N THR A 297 -16.46 5.43 -9.48
CA THR A 297 -17.51 4.42 -9.71
C THR A 297 -17.21 3.14 -8.95
N ALA A 298 -18.26 2.40 -8.60
CA ALA A 298 -18.11 1.06 -8.08
C ALA A 298 -18.85 0.04 -8.96
N GLU A 299 -18.16 -1.04 -9.34
CA GLU A 299 -18.71 -2.14 -10.11
C GLU A 299 -18.58 -3.47 -9.37
N TYR A 300 -19.71 -4.17 -9.23
CA TYR A 300 -19.77 -5.55 -8.76
C TYR A 300 -19.99 -6.48 -9.97
N ASN A 301 -18.94 -7.22 -10.32
CA ASN A 301 -18.89 -8.12 -11.47
C ASN A 301 -18.87 -9.61 -11.04
N GLY A 302 -18.64 -9.91 -9.76
CA GLY A 302 -18.68 -11.28 -9.21
C GLY A 302 -18.11 -11.37 -7.80
N GLY A 303 -18.04 -12.60 -7.25
CA GLY A 303 -17.55 -12.85 -5.89
C GLY A 303 -18.60 -12.66 -4.80
N THR A 304 -18.16 -12.53 -3.55
CA THR A 304 -19.01 -12.41 -2.37
C THR A 304 -18.62 -11.17 -1.56
N ILE A 305 -19.59 -10.31 -1.26
CA ILE A 305 -19.43 -9.17 -0.34
C ILE A 305 -20.23 -9.48 0.92
N ILE A 306 -19.59 -9.37 2.09
CA ILE A 306 -20.24 -9.51 3.40
C ILE A 306 -20.05 -8.20 4.16
N GLU A 307 -21.14 -7.51 4.45
CA GLU A 307 -21.15 -6.27 5.23
C GLU A 307 -21.79 -6.55 6.59
N ASN A 308 -21.02 -6.44 7.67
CA ASN A 308 -21.49 -6.65 9.04
C ASN A 308 -22.22 -7.99 9.26
N GLY A 309 -21.78 -9.03 8.55
CA GLY A 309 -22.32 -10.39 8.65
C GLY A 309 -23.45 -10.72 7.66
N GLU A 310 -23.91 -9.75 6.86
CA GLU A 310 -24.93 -9.94 5.84
C GLU A 310 -24.31 -9.92 4.45
N GLU A 311 -24.67 -10.89 3.60
CA GLU A 311 -24.20 -10.94 2.21
C GLU A 311 -24.96 -9.92 1.36
N THR A 312 -24.24 -9.23 0.47
CA THR A 312 -24.80 -8.26 -0.46
C THR A 312 -24.14 -8.34 -1.84
N ASN A 313 -24.85 -7.83 -2.86
CA ASN A 313 -24.35 -7.69 -4.23
C ASN A 313 -24.29 -6.21 -4.65
N THR A 314 -24.33 -5.29 -3.69
CA THR A 314 -24.26 -3.85 -3.93
C THR A 314 -23.09 -3.25 -3.18
N ILE A 315 -22.31 -2.41 -3.86
CA ILE A 315 -21.24 -1.62 -3.24
C ILE A 315 -21.85 -0.26 -2.89
N THR A 316 -22.33 -0.13 -1.66
CA THR A 316 -23.06 1.08 -1.22
C THR A 316 -22.06 2.15 -0.84
N ASN A 317 -22.01 3.23 -1.62
CA ASN A 317 -21.22 4.41 -1.27
C ASN A 317 -21.77 5.05 0.01
N GLN A 318 -20.98 5.07 1.07
CA GLN A 318 -21.30 5.80 2.27
C GLN A 318 -20.70 7.20 2.18
N MET A 319 -21.38 8.08 1.44
CA MET A 319 -21.11 9.52 1.46
C MET A 319 -21.47 10.10 2.85
N LEU A 320 -20.64 9.84 3.87
CA LEU A 320 -20.76 10.43 5.20
C LEU A 320 -20.14 11.82 5.22
N GLY A 321 -20.51 12.64 4.23
CA GLY A 321 -20.43 14.09 4.35
C GLY A 321 -21.34 14.51 5.50
N GLY A 322 -20.76 14.80 6.66
CA GLY A 322 -21.49 15.40 7.79
C GLY A 322 -22.35 16.57 7.29
N PRO A 323 -23.55 16.81 7.88
CA PRO A 323 -24.51 17.75 7.33
C PRO A 323 -23.85 19.10 7.12
N GLY A 324 -23.58 19.41 5.85
CA GLY A 324 -23.07 20.71 5.44
C GLY A 324 -24.00 21.75 6.01
N GLY A 325 -23.46 22.61 6.86
CA GLY A 325 -24.13 23.81 7.34
C GLY A 325 -24.48 24.67 6.14
N GLY A 326 -25.65 24.41 5.55
CA GLY A 326 -26.28 25.26 4.57
C GLY A 326 -26.61 26.57 5.24
N GLN A 327 -25.63 27.48 5.28
CA GLN A 327 -25.85 28.88 5.57
C GLN A 327 -26.67 29.43 4.41
N GLY A 328 -27.99 29.31 4.52
CA GLY A 328 -28.94 29.90 3.60
C GLY A 328 -28.71 31.40 3.51
N GLY A 329 -28.36 31.87 2.32
CA GLY A 329 -28.30 33.29 2.00
C GLY A 329 -29.69 33.91 2.10
N GLY A 330 -29.82 34.95 2.93
CA GLY A 330 -30.91 35.91 2.90
C GLY A 330 -30.37 37.28 2.45
N PRO A 331 -31.07 38.02 1.57
CA PRO A 331 -30.54 39.25 0.97
C PRO A 331 -30.86 40.51 1.79
N GLY A 332 -29.90 41.45 1.84
CA GLY A 332 -30.18 42.89 1.85
C GLY A 332 -30.05 43.64 3.19
N GLY A 333 -29.20 44.67 3.20
CA GLY A 333 -29.20 45.75 4.19
C GLY A 333 -27.90 46.58 4.21
N GLU A 334 -27.89 47.70 3.50
CA GLU A 334 -26.81 48.71 3.41
C GLU A 334 -26.43 49.37 4.77
N PRO A 335 -25.23 50.01 4.86
CA PRO A 335 -24.69 50.57 6.10
C PRO A 335 -25.19 51.99 6.37
N LYS A 336 -25.25 52.39 7.65
CA LYS A 336 -25.44 53.79 8.05
C LYS A 336 -24.42 54.22 9.10
N ASP A 337 -23.71 55.28 8.73
CA ASP A 337 -22.89 56.15 9.58
C ASP A 337 -23.76 56.98 10.56
N GLY A 338 -23.13 57.47 11.65
CA GLY A 338 -23.55 58.75 12.26
C GLY A 338 -23.53 58.87 13.79
N ASP A 339 -22.51 59.58 14.28
CA ASP A 339 -22.47 60.56 15.40
C ASP A 339 -22.50 60.15 16.90
N GLY A 340 -21.47 60.65 17.62
CA GLY A 340 -21.20 60.55 19.08
C GLY A 340 -21.93 61.61 19.93
N PRO A 341 -21.32 62.29 20.95
CA PRO A 341 -20.04 62.11 21.66
C PRO A 341 -20.15 62.15 23.21
N SER A 342 -19.03 61.94 23.94
CA SER A 342 -18.52 62.80 25.04
C SER A 342 -17.64 62.04 26.06
N GLY A 343 -16.48 62.62 26.41
CA GLY A 343 -15.69 62.22 27.59
C GLY A 343 -14.17 62.14 27.39
N ARG A 344 -13.49 63.30 27.41
CA ARG A 344 -12.06 63.49 27.77
C ARG A 344 -12.01 64.65 28.79
N PRO A 345 -10.91 64.94 29.53
CA PRO A 345 -9.50 64.49 29.40
C PRO A 345 -8.90 64.04 30.77
N ASP A 346 -7.69 63.50 30.94
CA ASP A 346 -6.32 64.08 30.92
C ASP A 346 -5.35 62.88 31.21
N GLY A 347 -4.06 62.80 30.87
CA GLY A 347 -3.08 63.73 30.32
C GLY A 347 -1.70 63.05 30.18
N ALA A 348 -0.76 63.79 29.57
CA ALA A 348 0.70 63.61 29.49
C ALA A 348 1.25 62.41 28.67
N LEU A 349 1.82 62.58 27.45
CA LEU A 349 3.18 63.11 27.13
C LEU A 349 4.30 62.31 27.83
N LYS A 350 5.40 61.84 27.23
CA LYS A 350 6.14 62.01 25.96
C LYS A 350 7.17 60.85 25.97
N GLY A 351 7.52 60.24 24.85
CA GLY A 351 8.75 60.61 24.13
C GLY A 351 9.73 59.42 24.10
N GLY A 352 10.09 58.98 22.90
CA GLY A 352 10.95 57.82 22.66
C GLY A 352 12.47 58.11 22.77
N PRO A 353 13.30 57.56 21.86
CA PRO A 353 14.27 56.52 22.18
C PRO A 353 15.74 56.99 22.06
N LYS A 354 16.71 56.21 22.58
CA LYS A 354 18.04 55.89 21.95
C LYS A 354 19.09 55.33 22.93
N GLY A 355 19.98 54.49 22.37
CA GLY A 355 21.35 54.20 22.83
C GLY A 355 21.47 52.91 23.64
N GLY A 356 22.37 51.96 23.41
CA GLY A 356 23.63 51.98 22.67
C GLY A 356 24.79 51.54 23.60
N HIS A 357 25.52 50.50 23.19
CA HIS A 357 26.85 50.04 23.66
C HIS A 357 26.98 49.18 24.92
N GLY A 358 27.80 48.13 24.78
CA GLY A 358 28.32 47.28 25.84
C GLY A 358 28.96 46.01 25.25
N ALA A 359 30.23 46.12 24.86
CA ALA A 359 31.09 44.98 24.54
C ALA A 359 31.45 44.22 25.82
N ASP A 360 31.69 42.91 25.73
CA ASP A 360 33.01 42.37 26.07
C ASP A 360 33.18 40.91 25.62
N SER A 361 34.37 40.66 25.09
CA SER A 361 34.99 39.37 24.82
C SER A 361 35.54 38.74 26.11
N ASN A 362 35.72 37.41 26.16
CA ASN A 362 37.06 36.77 26.16
C ASN A 362 37.02 35.29 26.64
N SER A 363 37.88 34.48 25.98
CA SER A 363 38.67 33.32 26.44
C SER A 363 37.99 32.08 27.06
N GLU A 364 38.06 30.88 26.47
CA GLU A 364 39.21 29.95 26.28
C GLU A 364 39.55 29.05 27.48
N GLN A 365 40.09 27.87 27.12
CA GLN A 365 40.63 26.72 27.88
C GLN A 365 39.64 25.57 28.05
N LYS A 366 39.90 24.34 27.59
CA LYS A 366 41.15 23.67 27.20
C LYS A 366 40.83 22.48 26.30
#